data_AF-A0A848YXW5-F1
#
_entry.id   AF-A0A848YXW5-F1
#
_cell.length_a   1.000
_cell.length_b   1.000
_cell.length_c   1.000
_cell.angle_alpha   90.00
_cell.angle_beta   90.00
_cell.angle_gamma   90.00
#
_symmetry.space_group_name_H-M   'P 1'
#
loop_
_entity.id
_entity.type
_entity.pdbx_description
1 polymer ?
#
loop_
_entity_poly.entity_id
_entity_poly.type
_entity_poly.pdbx_seq_one_letter_code
_entity_poly.pdbx_strand_id
1 'polypeptide(L)'
;MSAEALFQSLYNHLDVRAYVLKSSIQGDEIQEGESFTLRVRVTNNAPGGGNHPDIRFRITQVRVRRTEFARPEAGNTITTNLEDDTYLTRNDDGRLDVPMRAVKAIGGPAGTIPGLLPELIARVTVRAEVDQDAFFRVRKTVTAIGDIVTN
;
A
#
# COMPACT_ATOMS: atom_id res chain seq x y z
N MET A 1 -17.05 19.22 -8.53
CA MET A 1 -15.86 18.35 -8.46
C MET A 1 -15.78 17.57 -9.76
N SER A 2 -14.64 17.50 -10.43
CA SER A 2 -14.49 16.70 -11.66
C SER A 2 -14.28 15.22 -11.31
N ALA A 3 -14.55 14.31 -12.25
CA ALA A 3 -14.27 12.89 -12.08
C ALA A 3 -12.79 12.63 -11.78
N GLU A 4 -11.89 13.38 -12.43
CA GLU A 4 -10.45 13.31 -12.20
C GLU A 4 -10.05 13.69 -10.76
N ALA A 5 -10.65 14.75 -10.22
CA ALA A 5 -10.41 15.15 -8.83
C ALA A 5 -10.92 14.10 -7.83
N LEU A 6 -12.03 13.44 -8.14
CA LEU A 6 -12.53 12.31 -7.35
C LEU A 6 -11.55 11.13 -7.38
N PHE A 7 -11.08 10.74 -8.57
CA PHE A 7 -10.09 9.66 -8.71
C PHE A 7 -8.80 9.96 -7.97
N GLN A 8 -8.26 11.18 -8.10
CA GLN A 8 -7.05 11.58 -7.39
C GLN A 8 -7.26 11.54 -5.86
N SER A 9 -8.43 11.97 -5.38
CA SER A 9 -8.77 11.88 -3.96
C SER A 9 -8.83 10.44 -3.47
N LEU A 10 -9.38 9.51 -4.25
CA LEU A 10 -9.45 8.09 -3.91
C LEU A 10 -8.05 7.47 -3.81
N TYR A 11 -7.15 7.78 -4.76
CA TYR A 11 -5.77 7.29 -4.71
C TYR A 11 -4.99 7.82 -3.50
N ASN A 12 -5.25 9.05 -3.06
CA ASN A 12 -4.58 9.62 -1.88
C ASN A 12 -4.91 8.86 -0.57
N HIS A 13 -5.92 7.99 -0.57
CA HIS A 13 -6.23 7.13 0.59
C HIS A 13 -5.40 5.84 0.62
N LEU A 14 -4.70 5.47 -0.46
CA LEU A 14 -3.76 4.36 -0.47
C LEU A 14 -2.36 4.85 -0.10
N ASP A 15 -1.92 4.54 1.12
CA ASP A 15 -0.53 4.76 1.53
C ASP A 15 0.30 3.54 1.14
N VAL A 16 1.39 3.76 0.42
CA VAL A 16 2.28 2.70 -0.07
C VAL A 16 3.65 2.93 0.52
N ARG A 17 4.13 1.96 1.30
CA ARG A 17 5.47 1.97 1.89
C ARG A 17 6.23 0.73 1.45
N ALA A 18 7.47 0.92 1.04
CA ALA A 18 8.36 -0.17 0.67
C ALA A 18 9.62 -0.08 1.51
N TYR A 19 10.05 -1.19 2.09
CA TYR A 19 11.24 -1.26 2.92
C TYR A 19 11.89 -2.62 2.84
N VAL A 20 13.22 -2.65 2.99
CA VAL A 20 13.98 -3.90 3.05
C VAL A 20 13.79 -4.55 4.43
N LEU A 21 13.57 -5.86 4.46
CA LEU A 21 13.52 -6.61 5.71
C LEU A 21 14.94 -6.80 6.24
N LYS A 22 15.26 -6.23 7.40
CA LYS A 22 16.58 -6.38 8.05
C LYS A 22 16.94 -7.84 8.30
N SER A 23 15.97 -8.71 8.55
CA SER A 23 16.17 -10.16 8.71
C SER A 23 16.60 -10.88 7.42
N SER A 24 16.54 -10.22 6.26
CA SER A 24 16.88 -10.80 4.96
C SER A 24 18.23 -10.38 4.42
N ILE A 25 19.00 -9.59 5.17
CA ILE A 25 20.33 -9.10 4.77
C ILE A 25 21.39 -9.55 5.77
N GLN A 26 22.62 -9.75 5.30
CA GLN A 26 23.76 -10.11 6.15
C GLN A 26 24.62 -8.89 6.46
N GLY A 27 24.68 -8.51 7.74
CA GLY A 27 25.43 -7.32 8.17
C GLY A 27 24.62 -6.03 7.98
N ASP A 28 25.32 -4.92 7.73
CA ASP A 28 24.73 -3.57 7.71
C ASP A 28 24.58 -2.96 6.32
N GLU A 29 25.02 -3.67 5.29
CA GLU A 29 24.96 -3.27 3.88
C GLU A 29 24.47 -4.45 3.04
N ILE A 30 23.85 -4.15 1.90
CA ILE A 30 23.51 -5.17 0.91
C ILE A 30 24.64 -5.17 -0.12
N GLN A 31 25.35 -6.28 -0.22
CA GLN A 31 26.45 -6.42 -1.16
C GLN A 31 25.94 -6.68 -2.59
N GLU A 32 26.74 -6.33 -3.59
CA GLU A 32 26.42 -6.69 -4.97
C GLU A 32 26.23 -8.21 -5.12
N GLY A 33 25.13 -8.63 -5.75
CA GLY A 33 24.77 -10.03 -5.90
C GLY A 33 24.04 -10.66 -4.70
N GLU A 34 23.97 -9.97 -3.56
CA GLU A 34 23.22 -10.43 -2.38
C GLU A 34 21.72 -10.48 -2.66
N SER A 35 21.05 -11.47 -2.05
CA SER A 35 19.59 -11.62 -2.14
C SER A 35 18.95 -11.13 -0.85
N PHE A 36 17.86 -10.37 -0.97
CA PHE A 36 17.15 -9.76 0.16
C PHE A 36 15.65 -9.67 -0.13
N THR A 37 14.85 -9.36 0.88
CA THR A 37 13.40 -9.23 0.75
C THR A 37 12.98 -7.77 0.84
N LEU A 38 12.28 -7.30 -0.20
CA LEU A 38 11.57 -6.03 -0.19
C LEU A 38 10.13 -6.29 0.27
N ARG A 39 9.75 -5.72 1.42
CA ARG A 39 8.36 -5.71 1.87
C ARG A 39 7.66 -4.46 1.37
N VAL A 40 6.57 -4.66 0.63
CA VAL A 40 5.63 -3.60 0.28
C VAL A 40 4.43 -3.72 1.21
N ARG A 41 4.09 -2.61 1.87
CA ARG A 41 2.89 -2.45 2.69
C ARG A 41 1.98 -1.44 2.02
N VAL A 42 0.73 -1.82 1.80
CA VAL A 42 -0.31 -0.95 1.27
C VAL A 42 -1.38 -0.81 2.34
N THR A 43 -1.67 0.43 2.75
CA THR A 43 -2.64 0.73 3.80
C THR A 43 -3.77 1.58 3.24
N ASN A 44 -5.01 1.22 3.56
CA ASN A 44 -6.17 2.07 3.26
C ASN A 44 -6.41 3.05 4.43
N ASN A 45 -6.00 4.30 4.24
CA ASN A 45 -6.18 5.40 5.19
C ASN A 45 -7.47 6.19 4.93
N ALA A 46 -8.46 5.61 4.26
CA ALA A 46 -9.75 6.26 4.08
C ALA A 46 -10.39 6.58 5.43
N PRO A 47 -11.02 7.77 5.58
CA PRO A 47 -11.84 8.06 6.74
C PRO A 47 -13.04 7.10 6.79
N GLY A 48 -13.61 6.91 7.97
CA GLY A 48 -14.82 6.08 8.11
C GLY A 48 -15.71 6.55 9.27
N GLY A 49 -16.99 6.22 9.16
CA GLY A 49 -18.05 6.60 10.11
C GLY A 49 -18.86 7.83 9.66
N GLY A 50 -20.03 8.00 10.28
CA GLY A 50 -20.90 9.17 10.10
C GLY A 50 -21.49 9.32 8.69
N ASN A 51 -20.99 10.33 7.96
CA ASN A 51 -21.48 10.80 6.64
C ASN A 51 -20.48 10.55 5.50
N HIS A 52 -19.40 9.78 5.74
CA HIS A 52 -18.39 9.51 4.70
C HIS A 52 -18.71 8.22 3.94
N PRO A 53 -18.44 8.18 2.61
CA PRO A 53 -18.56 6.96 1.84
C PRO A 53 -17.60 5.87 2.34
N ASP A 54 -18.03 4.62 2.28
CA ASP A 54 -17.23 3.46 2.69
C ASP A 54 -16.26 3.10 1.55
N ILE A 55 -15.02 3.59 1.65
CA ILE A 55 -13.98 3.37 0.65
C ILE A 55 -13.25 2.07 0.99
N ARG A 56 -13.48 1.05 0.16
CA ARG A 56 -12.80 -0.24 0.23
C ARG A 56 -12.09 -0.48 -1.08
N PHE A 57 -10.86 -0.99 -1.00
CA PHE A 57 -10.11 -1.38 -2.19
C PHE A 57 -10.11 -2.91 -2.34
N ARG A 58 -10.15 -3.37 -3.58
CA ARG A 58 -10.06 -4.80 -3.95
C ARG A 58 -9.10 -4.96 -5.12
N ILE A 59 -8.66 -6.19 -5.39
CA ILE A 59 -7.78 -6.51 -6.52
C ILE A 59 -6.54 -5.59 -6.47
N THR A 60 -5.90 -5.56 -5.29
CA THR A 60 -4.79 -4.65 -5.06
C THR A 60 -3.52 -5.26 -5.63
N GLN A 61 -3.18 -4.82 -6.84
CA GLN A 61 -2.04 -5.27 -7.60
C GLN A 61 -0.83 -4.38 -7.35
N VAL A 62 0.27 -5.00 -6.95
CA VAL A 62 1.56 -4.35 -6.75
C VAL A 62 2.49 -4.74 -7.87
N ARG A 63 3.05 -3.74 -8.54
CA ARG A 63 4.08 -3.89 -9.55
C ARG A 63 5.40 -3.37 -9.02
N VAL A 64 6.41 -4.25 -8.96
CA VAL A 64 7.78 -3.91 -8.55
C VAL A 64 8.69 -4.04 -9.76
N ARG A 65 9.34 -2.94 -10.15
CA ARG A 65 10.27 -2.87 -11.28
C ARG A 65 11.70 -2.71 -10.78
N ARG A 66 12.65 -3.35 -11.48
CA ARG A 66 14.08 -3.16 -11.28
C ARG A 66 14.49 -1.70 -11.38
N THR A 67 15.64 -1.41 -10.80
CA THR A 67 16.36 -0.15 -10.96
C THR A 67 17.80 -0.48 -11.34
N GLU A 68 18.72 0.46 -11.15
CA GLU A 68 20.14 0.19 -11.31
C GLU A 68 20.78 -0.50 -10.10
N PHE A 69 20.09 -0.50 -8.95
CA PHE A 69 20.62 -1.00 -7.67
C PHE A 69 20.15 -2.42 -7.37
N ALA A 70 18.91 -2.75 -7.69
CA ALA A 70 18.37 -4.09 -7.48
C ALA A 70 17.30 -4.48 -8.50
N ARG A 71 17.03 -5.77 -8.56
CA ARG A 71 16.00 -6.37 -9.41
C ARG A 71 15.23 -7.46 -8.67
N PRO A 72 13.95 -7.70 -8.99
CA PRO A 72 13.25 -8.90 -8.53
C PRO A 72 14.00 -10.18 -8.94
N GLU A 73 13.94 -11.22 -8.13
CA GLU A 73 14.53 -12.52 -8.51
C GLU A 73 13.81 -13.12 -9.73
N ALA A 74 12.49 -12.92 -9.80
CA ALA A 74 11.65 -13.35 -10.91
C ALA A 74 11.93 -12.63 -12.25
N GLY A 75 12.82 -11.63 -12.29
CA GLY A 75 13.25 -10.96 -13.52
C GLY A 75 13.40 -9.44 -13.38
N ASN A 76 13.06 -8.69 -14.42
CA ASN A 76 13.16 -7.22 -14.39
C ASN A 76 11.93 -6.53 -13.77
N THR A 77 10.82 -7.25 -13.64
CA THR A 77 9.56 -6.75 -13.11
C THR A 77 8.75 -7.92 -12.59
N ILE A 78 8.10 -7.72 -11.44
CA ILE A 78 7.06 -8.61 -10.94
C ILE A 78 5.76 -7.83 -10.81
N THR A 79 4.64 -8.49 -11.04
CA THR A 79 3.30 -7.93 -10.85
C THR A 79 2.47 -9.01 -10.20
N THR A 80 1.99 -8.73 -8.99
CA THR A 80 1.25 -9.70 -8.18
C THR A 80 0.26 -8.97 -7.28
N ASN A 81 -0.76 -9.68 -6.83
CA ASN A 81 -1.71 -9.14 -5.87
C ASN A 81 -1.14 -9.24 -4.45
N LEU A 82 -1.70 -8.46 -3.53
CA LEU A 82 -1.44 -8.62 -2.09
C LEU A 82 -1.88 -10.03 -1.64
N GLU A 83 -1.21 -10.57 -0.61
CA GLU A 83 -1.42 -11.96 -0.16
C GLU A 83 -2.87 -12.22 0.29
N ASP A 84 -3.55 -11.20 0.82
CA ASP A 84 -4.93 -11.27 1.34
C ASP A 84 -5.91 -10.44 0.48
N ASP A 85 -5.94 -10.65 -0.83
CA ASP A 85 -6.67 -9.87 -1.85
C ASP A 85 -8.22 -9.90 -1.78
N THR A 86 -8.80 -10.00 -0.58
CA THR A 86 -10.26 -10.00 -0.42
C THR A 86 -10.79 -8.57 -0.43
N TYR A 87 -10.39 -7.76 0.56
CA TYR A 87 -10.72 -6.35 0.66
C TYR A 87 -9.71 -5.64 1.58
N LEU A 88 -9.21 -4.49 1.16
CA LEU A 88 -8.49 -3.57 2.01
C LEU A 88 -9.49 -2.56 2.57
N THR A 89 -10.06 -2.86 3.73
CA THR A 89 -11.00 -1.96 4.41
C THR A 89 -10.26 -0.89 5.18
N ARG A 90 -10.99 0.00 5.85
CA ARG A 90 -10.38 1.13 6.55
C ARG A 90 -9.37 0.67 7.60
N ASN A 91 -8.18 1.27 7.55
CA ASN A 91 -7.01 0.98 8.39
C ASN A 91 -6.45 -0.45 8.23
N ASP A 92 -6.97 -1.25 7.30
CA ASP A 92 -6.36 -2.51 6.97
C ASP A 92 -5.06 -2.25 6.21
N ASP A 93 -4.09 -3.14 6.44
CA ASP A 93 -2.87 -3.19 5.68
C ASP A 93 -2.72 -4.54 4.99
N GLY A 94 -2.44 -4.50 3.70
CA GLY A 94 -2.03 -5.66 2.94
C GLY A 94 -0.53 -5.61 2.69
N ARG A 95 0.07 -6.79 2.59
CA ARG A 95 1.52 -6.95 2.49
C ARG A 95 1.87 -7.80 1.28
N LEU A 96 3.05 -7.54 0.77
CA LEU A 96 3.70 -8.33 -0.25
C LEU A 96 5.19 -8.37 0.02
N ASP A 97 5.72 -9.57 0.20
CA ASP A 97 7.15 -9.80 0.28
C ASP A 97 7.69 -10.21 -1.10
N VAL A 98 8.61 -9.41 -1.62
CA VAL A 98 9.24 -9.63 -2.93
C VAL A 98 10.70 -10.03 -2.73
N PRO A 99 11.12 -11.23 -3.17
CA PRO A 99 12.53 -11.58 -3.21
C PRO A 99 13.23 -10.74 -4.28
N MET A 100 14.31 -10.10 -3.88
CA MET A 100 15.11 -9.18 -4.68
C MET A 100 16.56 -9.63 -4.69
N ARG A 101 17.29 -9.24 -5.74
CA ARG A 101 18.73 -9.39 -5.86
C ARG A 101 19.38 -8.04 -6.12
N ALA A 102 20.44 -7.74 -5.39
CA ALA A 102 21.26 -6.57 -5.58
C ALA A 102 22.10 -6.67 -6.87
N VAL A 103 22.10 -5.60 -7.64
CA VAL A 103 22.91 -5.39 -8.86
C VAL A 103 24.10 -4.48 -8.56
N LYS A 104 24.03 -3.68 -7.50
CA LYS A 104 25.11 -2.87 -6.94
C LYS A 104 25.01 -2.91 -5.41
N ALA A 105 26.08 -2.55 -4.72
CA ALA A 105 26.03 -2.40 -3.26
C ALA A 105 25.05 -1.30 -2.84
N ILE A 106 24.32 -1.52 -1.75
CA ILE A 106 23.29 -0.62 -1.19
C ILE A 106 23.57 -0.46 0.31
N GLY A 107 23.91 0.75 0.76
CA GLY A 107 24.27 1.05 2.15
C GLY A 107 25.75 1.43 2.34
N GLY A 108 26.10 2.02 3.51
CA GLY A 108 27.44 2.54 3.83
C GLY A 108 27.66 2.85 5.33
N PRO A 109 28.92 3.01 5.84
CA PRO A 109 29.26 3.04 7.28
C PRO A 109 28.82 4.29 8.07
N ALA A 110 28.14 5.25 7.44
CA ALA A 110 27.62 6.45 8.10
C ALA A 110 26.11 6.32 8.39
N GLY A 111 25.76 5.34 9.25
CA GLY A 111 24.58 5.38 10.14
C GLY A 111 23.20 5.59 9.51
N THR A 112 22.66 4.61 8.77
CA THR A 112 21.23 4.67 8.37
C THR A 112 20.57 3.31 8.21
N ILE A 113 20.22 2.67 9.32
CA ILE A 113 19.16 1.65 9.35
C ILE A 113 18.22 2.06 10.48
N PRO A 114 17.48 3.17 10.29
CA PRO A 114 16.08 3.09 9.87
C PRO A 114 15.74 4.15 8.80
N GLY A 115 15.05 3.75 7.72
CA GLY A 115 14.67 4.69 6.66
C GLY A 115 15.84 5.08 5.74
N LEU A 116 16.60 4.08 5.25
CA LEU A 116 17.46 4.25 4.07
C LEU A 116 16.67 5.11 3.08
N LEU A 117 17.25 6.27 2.74
CA LEU A 117 16.69 7.20 1.77
C LEU A 117 16.20 6.39 0.56
N PRO A 118 15.09 6.79 -0.10
CA PRO A 118 14.53 6.09 -1.24
C PRO A 118 15.42 6.23 -2.48
N GLU A 119 16.73 5.98 -2.36
CA GLU A 119 17.52 5.42 -3.43
C GLU A 119 16.71 4.24 -3.93
N LEU A 120 16.23 4.38 -5.16
CA LEU A 120 15.23 3.49 -5.73
C LEU A 120 15.84 2.09 -5.81
N ILE A 121 15.70 1.29 -4.76
CA ILE A 121 16.02 -0.15 -4.76
C ILE A 121 15.07 -0.85 -5.74
N ALA A 122 13.82 -0.36 -5.79
CA ALA A 122 12.85 -0.73 -6.79
C ALA A 122 11.86 0.42 -7.03
N ARG A 123 11.21 0.42 -8.19
CA ARG A 123 10.04 1.27 -8.41
C ARG A 123 8.79 0.45 -8.13
N VAL A 124 8.02 0.88 -7.13
CA VAL A 124 6.75 0.26 -6.74
C VAL A 124 5.60 1.07 -7.33
N THR A 125 4.64 0.40 -7.94
CA THR A 125 3.38 0.99 -8.42
C THR A 125 2.24 0.13 -7.93
N VAL A 126 1.24 0.75 -7.33
CA VAL A 126 0.05 0.05 -6.83
C VAL A 126 -1.14 0.45 -7.69
N ARG A 127 -1.93 -0.55 -8.06
CA ARG A 127 -3.23 -0.39 -8.69
C ARG A 127 -4.25 -1.12 -7.83
N ALA A 128 -5.37 -0.48 -7.55
CA ALA A 128 -6.47 -1.12 -6.85
C ALA A 128 -7.79 -0.65 -7.44
N GLU A 129 -8.83 -1.46 -7.27
CA GLU A 129 -10.20 -1.09 -7.64
C GLU A 129 -10.97 -0.66 -6.40
N VAL A 130 -11.79 0.38 -6.53
CA VAL A 130 -12.73 0.77 -5.47
C VAL A 130 -13.98 -0.09 -5.57
N ASP A 131 -14.45 -0.60 -4.43
CA ASP A 131 -15.77 -1.22 -4.32
C ASP A 131 -16.85 -0.16 -4.48
N GLN A 132 -17.48 -0.13 -5.66
CA GLN A 132 -18.50 0.86 -6.01
C GLN A 132 -19.78 0.69 -5.19
N ASP A 133 -20.15 -0.56 -4.87
CA ASP A 133 -21.37 -0.87 -4.12
C ASP A 133 -21.26 -0.42 -2.66
N ALA A 134 -20.07 -0.52 -2.08
CA ALA A 134 -19.77 0.05 -0.78
C ALA A 134 -19.70 1.58 -0.84
N PHE A 135 -19.04 2.13 -1.87
CA PHE A 135 -18.80 3.56 -2.00
C PHE A 135 -20.09 4.39 -2.13
N PHE A 136 -21.06 3.94 -2.94
CA PHE A 136 -22.31 4.66 -3.17
C PHE A 136 -23.43 4.35 -2.16
N ARG A 137 -23.16 3.52 -1.14
CA ARG A 137 -24.16 3.14 -0.15
C ARG A 137 -24.49 4.29 0.78
N VAL A 138 -25.73 4.80 0.68
CA VAL A 138 -26.26 5.83 1.59
C VAL A 138 -27.02 5.18 2.74
N ARG A 139 -26.66 5.51 3.99
CA ARG A 139 -27.41 5.14 5.19
C ARG A 139 -27.93 6.40 5.87
N LYS A 140 -29.22 6.44 6.17
CA LYS A 140 -29.83 7.49 7.00
C LYS A 140 -30.35 6.83 8.28
N THR A 141 -29.75 7.18 9.41
CA THR A 141 -30.26 6.80 10.73
C THR A 141 -31.11 7.95 11.26
N VAL A 142 -32.36 7.68 11.62
CA VAL A 142 -33.23 8.64 12.29
C VAL A 142 -33.50 8.12 13.69
N THR A 143 -33.13 8.91 14.71
CA THR A 143 -33.58 8.66 16.08
C THR A 143 -34.82 9.51 16.31
N ALA A 144 -36.00 8.88 16.30
CA ALA A 144 -37.24 9.56 16.65
C ALA A 144 -37.39 9.55 18.18
N ILE A 145 -37.49 10.73 18.79
CA ILE A 145 -38.06 10.89 20.14
C ILE A 145 -39.51 11.28 19.89
N GLY A 146 -40.46 10.44 20.33
CA GLY A 146 -41.87 10.71 20.16
C GLY A 146 -42.30 11.87 21.04
N ASP A 147 -42.82 12.94 20.44
CA ASP A 147 -43.56 13.95 21.19
C ASP A 147 -44.90 13.34 21.64
N ILE A 148 -45.19 13.44 22.94
CA ILE A 148 -46.54 13.18 23.45
C ILE A 148 -47.40 14.37 23.00
N VAL A 149 -48.21 14.16 21.97
CA VAL A 149 -49.29 15.09 21.62
C VAL A 149 -50.38 14.92 22.68
N THR A 150 -50.39 15.78 23.70
CA THR A 150 -51.56 15.97 24.55
C THR A 150 -52.61 16.75 23.75
N ASN A 151 -53.71 16.07 23.41
CA ASN A 151 -54.94 16.70 22.92
C ASN A 151 -55.57 17.61 23.98
#